data_AF-A0A849QX31-F1
#
_entry.id   AF-A0A849QX31-F1
#
_cell.length_a   1.000
_cell.length_b   1.000
_cell.length_c   1.000
_cell.angle_alpha   90.00
_cell.angle_beta   90.00
_cell.angle_gamma   90.00
#
_symmetry.space_group_name_H-M   'P 1'
#
loop_
_entity.id
_entity.type
_entity.pdbx_description
1 polymer ?
#
loop_
_entity_poly.entity_id
_entity_poly.type
_entity_poly.pdbx_seq_one_letter_code
_entity_poly.pdbx_strand_id
1 'polypeptide(L)' 'MIKRRRVKFARYGWWKKKKLSKSWRRPRGHDNKVREHRGGKPAWVQVGYRRRKEDR' A
#
# COMPACT_ATOMS: atom_id res chain seq x y z
N MET A 1 11.53 3.26 22.13
CA MET A 1 10.93 3.84 20.90
C MET A 1 9.85 2.88 20.36
N ILE A 2 8.57 3.26 20.41
CA ILE A 2 7.47 2.38 19.99
C ILE A 2 7.58 2.17 18.47
N LYS A 3 7.93 0.95 18.05
CA LYS A 3 7.89 0.57 16.63
C LYS A 3 6.44 0.58 16.18
N ARG A 4 5.99 1.68 15.55
CA ARG A 4 4.68 1.75 14.89
C ARG A 4 4.55 0.56 13.94
N ARG A 5 3.41 -0.13 13.98
CA ARG A 5 3.14 -1.28 13.11
C ARG A 5 3.35 -0.87 11.66
N ARG A 6 4.40 -1.39 11.02
CA ARG A 6 4.74 -1.05 9.64
C ARG A 6 3.66 -1.59 8.71
N VAL A 7 3.01 -0.71 7.97
CA VAL A 7 2.07 -1.10 6.93
C VAL A 7 2.86 -1.79 5.82
N LYS A 8 2.48 -3.02 5.47
CA LYS A 8 3.03 -3.74 4.31
C LYS A 8 2.21 -3.38 3.08
N PHE A 9 2.82 -2.66 2.15
CA PHE A 9 2.17 -2.29 0.90
C PHE A 9 2.24 -3.46 -0.09
N ALA A 10 1.10 -4.13 -0.29
CA ALA A 10 0.97 -5.23 -1.24
C ALA A 10 0.10 -4.83 -2.44
N ARG A 11 0.38 -5.39 -3.62
CA ARG A 11 -0.36 -5.08 -4.85
C ARG A 11 -1.85 -5.39 -4.73
N TYR A 12 -2.71 -4.45 -5.12
CA TYR A 12 -4.15 -4.71 -5.12
C TYR A 12 -4.53 -5.98 -5.90
N GLY A 13 -5.27 -6.89 -5.24
CA GLY A 13 -5.73 -8.14 -5.85
C GLY A 13 -4.69 -9.26 -5.94
N TRP A 14 -3.51 -9.12 -5.31
CA TRP A 14 -2.47 -10.18 -5.31
C TRP A 14 -2.99 -11.53 -4.79
N TRP A 15 -3.90 -11.51 -3.81
CA TRP A 15 -4.50 -12.71 -3.25
C TRP A 15 -5.54 -13.36 -4.18
N LYS A 16 -6.10 -12.61 -5.14
CA LYS A 16 -7.13 -13.12 -6.06
C LYS A 16 -6.54 -13.82 -7.29
N LYS A 17 -5.37 -13.38 -7.77
CA LYS A 17 -4.76 -13.90 -9.01
C LYS A 17 -3.34 -14.37 -8.71
N LYS A 18 -3.07 -15.68 -8.83
CA LYS A 18 -1.75 -16.27 -8.56
C LYS A 18 -0.60 -15.63 -9.36
N LYS A 19 -0.90 -15.13 -10.57
CA LYS A 19 0.05 -14.40 -11.44
C LYS A 19 0.49 -13.03 -10.90
N LEU A 20 -0.18 -12.49 -9.88
CA LEU A 20 0.15 -11.19 -9.31
C LEU A 20 1.11 -11.36 -8.13
N SER A 21 2.31 -10.81 -8.28
CA SER A 21 3.28 -10.70 -7.18
C SER A 21 2.76 -9.82 -6.04
N LYS A 22 3.24 -10.08 -4.82
CA LYS A 22 3.01 -9.22 -3.65
C LYS A 22 3.65 -7.83 -3.77
N SER A 23 4.66 -7.66 -4.63
CA SER A 23 5.37 -6.38 -4.84
C SER A 23 4.41 -5.26 -5.25
N TRP A 24 4.49 -4.12 -4.54
CA TRP A 24 3.61 -2.97 -4.73
C TRP A 24 3.66 -2.45 -6.17
N ARG A 25 2.48 -2.11 -6.72
CA ARG A 25 2.33 -1.43 -8.01
C ARG A 25 1.24 -0.38 -7.88
N ARG A 26 1.48 0.80 -8.46
CA ARG A 26 0.53 1.91 -8.46
C ARG A 26 -0.78 1.50 -9.19
N PRO A 27 -1.96 1.56 -8.55
CA PRO A 27 -3.23 1.33 -9.23
C PRO A 27 -3.51 2.45 -10.24
N ARG A 28 -3.91 2.10 -11.46
CA ARG A 28 -4.13 3.07 -12.56
C ARG A 28 -5.58 3.12 -13.08
N GLY A 29 -6.36 2.06 -12.89
CA GLY A 29 -7.73 1.97 -13.42
C GLY A 29 -8.67 3.00 -12.81
N HIS A 30 -9.63 3.48 -13.61
CA HIS A 30 -10.57 4.54 -13.26
C HIS A 30 -11.33 4.22 -11.97
N ASP A 31 -12.02 3.07 -11.94
CA ASP A 31 -12.89 2.68 -10.82
C ASP A 31 -12.16 1.90 -9.71
N ASN A 32 -10.84 1.97 -9.68
CA ASN A 32 -10.08 1.25 -8.68
C ASN A 32 -10.28 1.90 -7.30
N LYS A 33 -10.88 1.17 -6.37
CA LYS A 33 -11.25 1.70 -5.05
C LYS A 33 -10.05 1.98 -4.13
N VAL A 34 -8.89 1.37 -4.39
CA VAL A 34 -7.63 1.79 -3.76
C VAL A 34 -7.20 3.13 -4.32
N ARG A 35 -7.43 3.36 -5.63
CA ARG A 35 -7.10 4.63 -6.27
C ARG A 35 -7.95 5.79 -5.74
N GLU A 36 -9.23 5.51 -5.49
CA GLU A 36 -10.20 6.42 -4.88
C GLU A 36 -10.04 6.58 -3.36
N HIS A 37 -9.10 5.88 -2.72
CA HIS A 37 -8.86 5.92 -1.27
C HIS A 37 -10.10 5.57 -0.41
N ARG A 38 -10.97 4.66 -0.88
CA ARG A 38 -12.16 4.25 -0.12
C ARG A 38 -11.79 3.48 1.15
N GLY A 39 -12.57 3.67 2.21
CA GLY A 39 -12.45 2.93 3.47
C GLY A 39 -12.50 1.41 3.28
N GLY A 40 -11.76 0.67 4.12
CA GLY A 40 -11.66 -0.79 4.06
C GLY A 40 -10.77 -1.33 2.93
N LYS A 41 -10.12 -0.47 2.15
CA LYS A 41 -9.10 -0.87 1.16
C LYS A 41 -7.68 -0.72 1.74
N PRO A 42 -6.69 -1.46 1.22
CA PRO A 42 -5.31 -1.33 1.66
C PRO A 42 -4.79 0.09 1.42
N ALA A 43 -3.91 0.56 2.31
CA ALA A 43 -3.31 1.88 2.21
C ALA A 43 -2.50 2.04 0.91
N TRP A 44 -2.56 3.25 0.36
CA TRP A 44 -1.70 3.67 -0.75
C TRP A 44 -0.34 4.13 -0.20
N VAL A 45 0.77 3.78 -0.87
CA VAL A 45 2.11 4.32 -0.57
C VAL A 45 2.17 5.86 -0.71
N GLN A 46 2.29 6.55 0.41
CA GLN A 46 2.43 8.01 0.48
C GLN A 46 3.72 8.40 1.22
N VAL A 47 4.21 9.62 0.98
CA VAL A 47 5.44 10.15 1.60
C VAL A 47 5.32 10.20 3.14
N GLY A 48 4.12 10.38 3.69
CA GLY A 48 3.88 10.39 5.13
C GLY A 48 4.21 9.07 5.85
N TYR A 49 4.36 7.96 5.13
CA TYR A 49 4.82 6.68 5.71
C TYR A 49 6.34 6.56 5.80
N ARG A 50 7.09 7.52 5.23
CA ARG A 50 8.54 7.56 5.31
C ARG A 50 8.96 7.71 6.79
N ARG A 51 10.03 7.03 7.17
CA ARG A 51 10.68 7.26 8.47
C ARG A 51 11.26 8.67 8.54
N ARG A 52 11.36 9.20 9.76
CA ARG A 52 12.12 10.43 10.02
C ARG A 52 13.54 10.24 9.51
N LYS A 53 14.18 11.35 9.11
CA LYS A 53 15.51 11.30 8.47
C LYS A 53 16.54 10.72 9.44
N GLU A 54 16.39 11.01 10.72
CA GLU A 54 17.25 10.58 11.82
C GLU A 54 17.11 9.08 12.11
N ASP A 55 15.95 8.49 11.81
CA ASP A 55 15.61 7.08 12.11
C ASP A 55 15.79 6.11 10.91
N ARG A 56 16.30 6.61 9.78
CA ARG A 56 16.41 5.86 8.52
C ARG A 56 17.63 4.97 8.51
#